data_AF-A0A0D0BSB2-F1
#
_entry.id   AF-A0A0D0BSB2-F1
#
_cell.length_a   1.000
_cell.length_b   1.000
_cell.length_c   1.000
_cell.angle_alpha   90.00
_cell.angle_beta   90.00
_cell.angle_gamma   90.00
#
_symmetry.space_group_name_H-M   'P 1'
#
loop_
_entity.id
_entity.type
_entity.pdbx_description
1 polymer ?
#
loop_
_entity_poly.entity_id
_entity_poly.type
_entity_poly.pdbx_seq_one_letter_code
_entity_poly.pdbx_strand_id
1 'polypeptide(L)'
;DSLGDSVTGQKPLFLPSTMGIWQDKKNCNHCFFQPPTSDCFDGTYTAASYVPSLKNISITFEFTGTAIYIFFILAWGNTAANFTLDGSLAGTFIYLPIAGAPSYQFSQSALAFFKTGLENITHQM
;
A
#
# COMPACT_ATOMS: atom_id res chain seq x y z
N ASP A 1 4.92 -4.11 2.82
CA ASP A 1 6.17 -4.73 2.37
C ASP A 1 7.25 -4.33 3.37
N SER A 2 8.02 -5.32 3.85
CA SER A 2 9.11 -5.10 4.80
C SER A 2 10.51 -5.32 4.20
N LEU A 3 10.61 -5.68 2.92
CA LEU A 3 11.86 -5.92 2.22
C LEU A 3 12.31 -4.70 1.43
N GLY A 4 11.37 -3.98 0.79
CA GLY A 4 11.66 -2.80 -0.04
C GLY A 4 11.89 -3.17 -1.50
N ASP A 5 12.38 -2.21 -2.27
CA ASP A 5 12.70 -2.36 -3.68
C ASP A 5 13.74 -3.47 -3.91
N SER A 6 13.45 -4.39 -4.83
CA SER A 6 14.27 -5.58 -5.09
C SER A 6 15.67 -5.29 -5.65
N VAL A 7 15.89 -4.09 -6.21
CA VAL A 7 17.16 -3.69 -6.84
C VAL A 7 18.02 -2.89 -5.87
N THR A 8 17.42 -1.95 -5.15
CA THR A 8 18.12 -0.97 -4.29
C THR A 8 18.00 -1.26 -2.80
N GLY A 9 17.03 -2.09 -2.39
CA GLY A 9 16.68 -2.32 -0.99
C GLY A 9 15.99 -1.12 -0.32
N GLN A 10 15.68 -0.05 -1.06
CA GLN A 10 15.01 1.11 -0.50
C GLN A 10 13.58 0.76 -0.08
N LYS A 11 13.22 1.13 1.15
CA LYS A 11 11.88 0.90 1.69
C LYS A 11 11.04 2.17 1.55
N PRO A 12 9.73 2.04 1.32
CA PRO A 12 8.84 3.19 1.40
C PRO A 12 8.92 3.88 2.76
N LEU A 13 8.76 5.20 2.74
CA LEU A 13 8.54 6.01 3.93
C LEU A 13 7.08 5.92 4.34
N PHE A 14 6.83 5.42 5.54
CA PHE A 14 5.50 5.29 6.12
C PHE A 14 5.28 6.40 7.16
N LEU A 15 4.22 7.20 7.01
CA LEU A 15 3.83 8.23 7.97
C LEU A 15 2.42 7.99 8.51
N PRO A 16 2.15 8.28 9.80
CA PRO A 16 3.12 8.76 10.80
C PRO A 16 4.13 7.68 11.18
N SER A 17 5.37 8.08 11.50
CA SER A 17 6.43 7.17 11.95
C SER A 17 6.29 6.73 13.42
N THR A 18 5.19 7.12 14.07
CA THR A 18 4.86 6.71 15.44
C THR A 18 4.76 5.19 15.54
N MET A 19 5.46 4.63 16.51
CA MET A 19 5.46 3.19 16.78
C MET A 19 4.03 2.69 17.01
N GLY A 20 3.69 1.57 16.37
CA GLY A 20 2.39 0.93 16.50
C GLY A 20 1.34 1.39 15.49
N ILE A 21 1.63 2.37 14.62
CA ILE A 21 0.71 2.72 13.52
C ILE A 21 0.94 1.82 12.31
N TRP A 22 2.10 1.94 11.69
CA TRP A 22 2.52 1.05 10.60
C TRP A 22 3.23 -0.16 11.19
N GLN A 23 2.67 -1.33 10.96
CA GLN A 23 3.17 -2.58 11.49
C GLN A 23 3.24 -3.66 10.41
N ASP A 24 4.28 -4.47 10.46
CA ASP A 24 4.35 -5.70 9.67
C ASP A 24 3.72 -6.87 10.45
N LYS A 25 3.66 -8.05 9.81
CA LYS A 25 3.16 -9.27 10.46
C LYS A 25 3.84 -9.58 11.80
N LYS A 26 5.16 -9.39 11.89
CA LYS A 26 5.94 -9.80 13.06
C LYS A 26 5.62 -8.93 14.27
N ASN A 27 5.33 -7.66 14.03
CA ASN A 27 5.09 -6.69 15.09
C ASN A 27 3.60 -6.53 15.42
N CYS A 28 2.69 -6.93 14.52
CA CYS A 28 1.26 -6.72 14.72
C CYS A 28 0.50 -7.89 15.36
N ASN A 29 0.81 -8.16 16.63
CA ASN A 29 0.17 -9.22 17.42
C ASN A 29 -1.34 -8.97 17.69
N HIS A 30 -1.80 -7.71 17.55
CA HIS A 30 -3.18 -7.31 17.80
C HIS A 30 -3.88 -6.79 16.54
N CYS A 31 -3.25 -6.94 15.35
CA CYS A 31 -3.90 -6.61 14.10
C CYS A 31 -5.10 -7.51 13.90
N PHE A 32 -6.25 -6.90 13.64
CA PHE A 32 -7.46 -7.61 13.28
C PHE A 32 -7.40 -8.18 11.86
N PHE A 33 -6.82 -7.43 10.92
CA PHE A 33 -6.53 -7.90 9.57
C PHE A 33 -5.13 -8.52 9.52
N GLN A 34 -5.08 -9.82 9.25
CA GLN A 34 -3.87 -10.61 9.11
C GLN A 34 -3.96 -11.42 7.81
N PRO A 35 -3.54 -10.87 6.66
CA PRO A 35 -3.57 -11.60 5.41
C PRO A 35 -2.61 -12.81 5.47
N PRO A 36 -2.98 -13.95 4.84
CA PRO A 36 -2.09 -15.09 4.69
C PRO A 36 -0.83 -14.70 3.93
N THR A 37 0.34 -14.89 4.57
CA THR A 37 1.61 -14.50 3.95
C THR A 37 1.99 -15.33 2.74
N SER A 38 1.44 -16.54 2.56
CA SER A 38 1.64 -17.32 1.34
C SER A 38 1.19 -16.59 0.07
N ASP A 39 0.25 -15.65 0.23
CA ASP A 39 -0.40 -14.95 -0.88
C ASP A 39 0.12 -13.51 -1.01
N CYS A 40 0.93 -13.05 -0.06
CA CYS A 40 1.60 -11.75 -0.10
C CYS A 40 2.84 -11.82 -0.99
N PHE A 41 3.13 -10.72 -1.69
CA PHE A 41 4.39 -10.57 -2.44
C PHE A 41 5.59 -10.72 -1.49
N ASP A 42 6.51 -11.63 -1.85
CA ASP A 42 7.66 -12.07 -1.04
C ASP A 42 7.33 -12.42 0.42
N GLY A 43 6.09 -12.83 0.69
CA GLY A 43 5.65 -13.25 2.01
C GLY A 43 5.58 -12.14 3.05
N THR A 44 5.62 -10.86 2.66
CA THR A 44 5.61 -9.72 3.60
C THR A 44 4.51 -8.72 3.31
N TYR A 45 4.09 -7.99 4.35
CA TYR A 45 3.18 -6.86 4.23
C TYR A 45 3.43 -5.87 5.38
N THR A 46 3.00 -4.63 5.17
CA THR A 46 2.99 -3.56 6.18
C THR A 46 1.62 -2.93 6.09
N ALA A 47 0.96 -2.80 7.24
CA ALA A 47 -0.41 -2.33 7.30
C ALA A 47 -0.56 -1.30 8.42
N ALA A 48 -1.58 -0.48 8.30
CA ALA A 48 -2.02 0.43 9.33
C ALA A 48 -3.53 0.66 9.20
N SER A 49 -4.17 1.00 10.31
CA SER A 49 -5.58 1.38 10.32
C SER A 49 -5.69 2.89 10.53
N TYR A 50 -6.36 3.56 9.59
CA TYR A 50 -6.66 4.98 9.74
C TYR A 50 -7.69 5.18 10.87
N VAL A 51 -7.40 6.13 11.75
CA VAL A 51 -8.38 6.70 12.67
C VAL A 51 -8.34 8.23 12.56
N PRO A 52 -9.46 8.95 12.69
CA PRO A 52 -9.51 10.39 12.44
C PRO A 52 -8.49 11.24 13.22
N SER A 53 -8.08 10.79 14.41
CA SER A 53 -7.06 11.46 15.22
C SER A 53 -5.66 11.47 14.61
N LEU A 54 -5.35 10.55 13.68
CA LEU A 54 -4.06 10.51 12.98
C LEU A 54 -3.93 11.63 11.93
N LYS A 55 -5.05 12.23 11.51
CA LYS A 55 -5.16 13.22 10.43
C LYS A 55 -4.77 12.67 9.06
N ASN A 56 -3.49 12.33 8.86
CA ASN A 56 -2.97 11.80 7.61
C ASN A 56 -2.17 10.53 7.86
N ILE A 57 -2.36 9.57 6.96
CA ILE A 57 -1.54 8.37 6.86
C ILE A 57 -1.07 8.24 5.42
N SER A 58 0.22 8.00 5.20
CA SER A 58 0.80 8.00 3.86
C SER A 58 1.93 7.00 3.71
N ILE A 59 2.14 6.62 2.44
CA ILE A 59 3.27 5.84 1.97
C ILE A 59 3.91 6.68 0.88
N THR A 60 5.21 6.93 0.98
CA THR A 60 5.96 7.69 -0.02
C THR A 60 7.19 6.90 -0.45
N PHE A 61 7.46 6.83 -1.75
CA PHE A 61 8.64 6.16 -2.28
C PHE A 61 9.04 6.75 -3.64
N GLU A 62 10.28 6.48 -4.04
CA GLU A 62 10.79 6.89 -5.34
C GLU A 62 10.96 5.67 -6.24
N PHE A 63 10.76 5.87 -7.54
CA PHE A 63 11.04 4.86 -8.56
C PHE A 63 11.58 5.53 -9.82
N THR A 64 12.43 4.84 -10.57
CA THR A 64 12.88 5.28 -11.89
C THR A 64 12.27 4.36 -12.94
N GLY A 65 11.45 4.89 -13.84
CA GLY A 65 10.83 4.08 -14.88
C GLY A 65 9.68 4.74 -15.62
N THR A 66 9.19 4.05 -16.64
CA THR A 66 8.16 4.57 -17.56
C THR A 66 6.73 4.16 -17.19
N ALA A 67 6.58 3.35 -16.14
CA ALA A 67 5.29 2.89 -15.62
C ALA A 67 5.36 2.52 -14.15
N ILE A 68 4.23 2.62 -13.47
CA ILE A 68 4.02 2.18 -12.09
C ILE A 68 2.68 1.47 -11.97
N TYR A 69 2.66 0.40 -11.18
CA TYR A 69 1.47 -0.37 -10.81
C TYR A 69 1.49 -0.59 -9.31
N ILE A 70 0.44 -0.17 -8.63
CA ILE A 70 0.28 -0.29 -7.18
C ILE A 70 -0.88 -1.24 -6.93
N PHE A 71 -0.59 -2.33 -6.21
CA PHE A 71 -1.56 -3.32 -5.79
C PHE A 71 -1.71 -3.24 -4.27
N PHE A 72 -2.93 -3.29 -3.78
CA PHE A 72 -3.21 -3.42 -2.36
C PHE A 72 -3.49 -4.88 -2.00
N ILE A 73 -3.48 -5.18 -0.70
CA ILE A 73 -4.12 -6.37 -0.16
C ILE A 73 -5.45 -5.88 0.41
N LEU A 74 -6.54 -6.17 -0.29
CA LEU A 74 -7.87 -5.71 0.12
C LEU A 74 -8.50 -6.75 1.03
N ALA A 75 -9.17 -6.29 2.08
CA ALA A 75 -9.91 -7.12 3.03
C ALA A 75 -11.35 -6.59 3.14
N TRP A 76 -12.17 -7.18 4.01
CA TRP A 76 -13.55 -6.74 4.24
C TRP A 76 -13.70 -5.39 4.98
N GLY A 77 -12.63 -4.59 5.08
CA GLY A 77 -12.67 -3.21 5.54
C GLY A 77 -12.71 -2.20 4.39
N ASN A 78 -13.31 -1.04 4.63
CA ASN A 78 -13.29 0.08 3.69
C ASN A 78 -11.85 0.55 3.48
N THR A 79 -11.45 0.69 2.22
CA THR A 79 -10.13 1.22 1.85
C THR A 79 -10.32 2.44 0.94
N ALA A 80 -9.63 3.52 1.24
CA ALA A 80 -9.61 4.70 0.39
C ALA A 80 -8.19 5.29 0.37
N ALA A 81 -7.74 5.71 -0.81
CA ALA A 81 -6.42 6.31 -0.99
C ALA A 81 -6.44 7.35 -2.11
N ASN A 82 -5.66 8.41 -1.92
CA ASN A 82 -5.29 9.35 -2.98
C ASN A 82 -3.87 9.03 -3.41
N PHE A 83 -3.64 9.05 -4.71
CA PHE A 83 -2.36 8.76 -5.32
C PHE A 83 -1.80 10.06 -5.91
N THR A 84 -0.67 10.50 -5.37
CA THR A 84 0.09 11.63 -5.90
C THR A 84 1.28 11.12 -6.68
N LEU A 85 1.55 11.71 -7.84
CA LEU A 85 2.74 11.45 -8.63
C LEU A 85 3.43 12.79 -8.88
N ASP A 86 4.70 12.89 -8.48
CA ASP A 86 5.51 14.10 -8.60
C ASP A 86 4.82 15.35 -8.00
N GLY A 87 4.22 15.16 -6.82
CA GLY A 87 3.52 16.20 -6.07
C GLY A 87 2.12 16.56 -6.58
N SER A 88 1.65 15.94 -7.68
CA SER A 88 0.33 16.21 -8.27
C SER A 88 -0.62 15.04 -8.06
N LEU A 89 -1.90 15.31 -7.78
CA LEU A 89 -2.92 14.26 -7.67
C LEU A 89 -3.07 13.54 -9.02
N ALA A 90 -2.77 12.25 -9.05
CA ALA A 90 -2.78 11.42 -10.25
C ALA A 90 -3.96 10.43 -10.28
N GLY A 91 -4.54 10.10 -9.13
CA GLY A 91 -5.69 9.22 -9.05
C GLY A 91 -6.25 9.08 -7.64
N THR A 92 -7.41 8.45 -7.54
CA THR A 92 -8.05 8.09 -6.27
C THR A 92 -8.57 6.66 -6.36
N PHE A 93 -8.61 5.98 -5.22
CA PHE A 93 -9.13 4.63 -5.11
C PHE A 93 -10.06 4.53 -3.93
N ILE A 94 -11.21 3.87 -4.14
CA ILE A 94 -12.21 3.59 -3.12
C ILE A 94 -12.62 2.13 -3.29
N TYR A 95 -12.51 1.37 -2.20
CA TYR A 95 -12.99 0.01 -2.09
C TYR A 95 -13.94 -0.10 -0.90
N LEU A 96 -15.18 -0.46 -1.20
CA LEU A 96 -16.24 -0.71 -0.22
C LEU A 96 -16.66 -2.17 -0.36
N PRO A 97 -16.23 -3.06 0.54
CA PRO A 97 -16.55 -4.47 0.46
C PRO A 97 -18.06 -4.69 0.65
N ILE A 98 -18.63 -5.58 -0.15
CA ILE A 98 -20.02 -6.03 0.01
C ILE A 98 -20.04 -7.16 1.05
N ALA A 99 -21.11 -7.25 1.84
CA ALA A 99 -21.31 -8.36 2.77
C ALA A 99 -21.18 -9.71 2.03
N GLY A 100 -20.30 -10.59 2.50
CA GLY A 100 -20.00 -11.89 1.87
C GLY A 100 -18.87 -11.89 0.85
N ALA A 101 -18.15 -10.77 0.67
CA ALA A 101 -16.93 -10.73 -0.14
C ALA A 101 -15.85 -11.71 0.39
N PRO A 102 -14.95 -12.21 -0.48
CA PRO A 102 -13.83 -13.05 -0.06
C PRO A 102 -13.01 -12.36 1.04
N SER A 103 -12.41 -13.15 1.94
CA SER A 103 -11.69 -12.64 3.10
C SER A 103 -10.56 -11.66 2.73
N TYR A 104 -9.84 -11.94 1.64
CA TYR A 104 -8.79 -11.09 1.08
C TYR A 104 -8.76 -11.14 -0.46
N GLN A 105 -8.36 -10.04 -1.10
CA GLN A 105 -8.05 -9.96 -2.53
C GLN A 105 -6.59 -9.56 -2.73
N PHE A 106 -5.93 -10.19 -3.71
CA PHE A 106 -4.50 -10.07 -3.97
C PHE A 106 -4.21 -9.83 -5.45
N SER A 107 -2.98 -9.39 -5.74
CA SER A 107 -2.43 -9.29 -7.10
C SER A 107 -3.36 -8.51 -8.05
N GLN A 108 -3.57 -8.99 -9.29
CA GLN A 108 -4.36 -8.28 -10.30
C GLN A 108 -5.80 -7.95 -9.86
N SER A 109 -6.41 -8.75 -8.99
CA SER A 109 -7.75 -8.48 -8.46
C SER A 109 -7.80 -7.28 -7.50
N ALA A 110 -6.64 -6.80 -7.07
CA ALA A 110 -6.47 -5.72 -6.11
C ALA A 110 -5.56 -4.59 -6.66
N LEU A 111 -5.56 -4.37 -7.98
CA LEU A 111 -4.91 -3.21 -8.60
C LEU A 111 -5.58 -1.92 -8.10
N ALA A 112 -4.84 -1.10 -7.36
CA ALA A 112 -5.35 0.13 -6.76
C ALA A 112 -5.04 1.37 -7.61
N PHE A 113 -3.88 1.37 -8.27
CA PHE A 113 -3.46 2.47 -9.15
C PHE A 113 -2.49 1.97 -10.21
N PHE A 114 -2.53 2.57 -11.39
CA PHE A 114 -1.48 2.42 -12.38
C PHE A 114 -1.30 3.68 -13.21
N LYS A 115 -0.09 3.89 -13.70
CA LYS A 115 0.21 4.94 -14.67
C LYS A 115 1.30 4.44 -15.61
N THR A 116 1.07 4.61 -16.90
CA THR A 116 2.02 4.22 -17.97
C THR A 116 2.36 5.43 -18.83
N GLY A 117 3.42 5.34 -19.62
CA GLY A 117 3.84 6.42 -20.51
C GLY A 117 4.50 7.57 -19.77
N LEU A 118 5.12 7.29 -18.62
CA LEU A 118 5.96 8.23 -17.91
C LEU A 118 7.31 8.36 -18.64
N GLU A 119 7.97 9.50 -18.46
CA GLU A 119 9.35 9.66 -18.88
C GLU A 119 10.26 8.72 -18.08
N ASN A 120 11.38 8.28 -18.65
CA ASN A 120 12.28 7.39 -17.93
C ASN A 120 13.21 8.17 -16.99
N ILE A 121 12.62 8.77 -15.95
CA ILE A 121 13.31 9.55 -14.92
C ILE A 121 12.89 9.06 -13.53
N THR A 122 13.48 9.64 -12.49
CA THR A 122 13.02 9.41 -11.11
C THR A 122 11.71 10.14 -10.88
N HIS A 123 10.72 9.38 -10.40
CA HIS A 123 9.41 9.86 -9.97
C HIS A 123 9.24 9.62 -8.48
N GLN A 124 8.43 10.47 -7.84
CA GLN A 124 8.00 10.29 -6.46
C GLN A 124 6.51 9.94 -6.40
N MET A 125 6.21 8.87 -5.67
CA MET A 125 4.88 8.44 -5.30
C MET A 125 4.55 8.83 -3.87
#